data_AF-A0A9P8S584-F1
#
_entry.id   AF-A0A9P8S584-F1
#
_cell.length_a   1.000
_cell.length_b   1.000
_cell.length_c   1.000
_cell.angle_alpha   90.00
_cell.angle_beta   90.00
_cell.angle_gamma   90.00
#
_symmetry.space_group_name_H-M   'P 1'
#
loop_
_entity.id
_entity.type
_entity.pdbx_description
1 polymer ?
#
loop_
_entity_poly.entity_id
_entity_poly.type
_entity_poly.pdbx_seq_one_letter_code
_entity_poly.pdbx_strand_id
1 'polypeptide(L)'
;MPWNMLPIHIRADVLARVVETAYSNNEPLAGYASVSRDWQAFFEQHTFCSLDVTLGDLGMFETSFQERGRRRCLQRVGLVLDLPQHPPIQVHNDRATTEEETALLLMRRLWDGGPGASFYPPELSHQKTLDDLALFSGISSLFGVLETWARHQVSDHGVALEIIADSKSYWQRMAERMRRYGGIPVIHGVPVPGPWVLSRTQFTPTLFSLSQHDWQGPVCAAQEDFNFELGLNDGSPPIEPTRTSATRGCRRWFPSVSVISTMSVLRRTVRRFHPDALGAIIWSLPCLRMLDWQLRPVVACRIKRPIDLDIVHVLFSLPMSLQHLHITQVHTYLIPYWRGDYEPDGVLFRVLWHRLSELKSLSLEYDGHTLESYMANSTTLWPNLESLILAAKGSIGDSPTHDLSRLVRNAAYMLLLTPRLRFMMLYDTTSRGVGCFTCRVAEDTLALGFKCSWYFVPDAPAMASWRDTAVALGIQNIAWDAGIADISYIIEYINGVRIKTPNLMGGNES
;
A
#
# COMPACT_ATOMS: atom_id res chain seq x y z
N MET A 1 0.06 -48.43 -23.93
CA MET A 1 -1.29 -48.05 -23.45
C MET A 1 -1.57 -46.63 -23.93
N PRO A 2 -2.73 -46.35 -24.55
CA PRO A 2 -3.15 -45.00 -24.89
C PRO A 2 -3.32 -44.14 -23.63
N TRP A 3 -3.05 -42.82 -23.72
CA TRP A 3 -3.24 -41.86 -22.61
C TRP A 3 -4.61 -42.02 -21.92
N ASN A 4 -5.69 -42.12 -22.71
CA ASN A 4 -7.06 -42.23 -22.21
C ASN A 4 -7.38 -43.58 -21.53
N MET A 5 -6.49 -44.57 -21.62
CA MET A 5 -6.63 -45.86 -20.92
C MET A 5 -5.89 -45.88 -19.58
N LEU A 6 -5.13 -44.84 -19.26
CA LEU A 6 -4.50 -44.71 -17.95
C LEU A 6 -5.54 -44.28 -16.90
N PRO A 7 -5.49 -44.86 -15.68
CA PRO A 7 -6.29 -44.39 -14.57
C PRO A 7 -6.10 -42.89 -14.32
N ILE A 8 -7.17 -42.22 -13.87
CA ILE A 8 -7.18 -40.76 -13.69
C ILE A 8 -6.07 -40.26 -12.75
N HIS A 9 -5.76 -41.03 -11.70
CA HIS A 9 -4.68 -40.71 -10.76
C HIS A 9 -3.30 -40.77 -11.42
N ILE A 10 -3.02 -41.79 -12.24
CA ILE A 10 -1.75 -41.88 -12.98
C ILE A 10 -1.61 -40.73 -13.97
N ARG A 11 -2.70 -40.35 -14.66
CA ARG A 11 -2.69 -39.19 -15.55
C ARG A 11 -2.39 -37.90 -14.79
N ALA A 12 -3.04 -37.69 -13.64
CA ALA A 12 -2.81 -36.53 -12.79
C ALA A 12 -1.36 -36.48 -12.28
N ASP A 13 -0.80 -37.59 -11.82
CA ASP A 13 0.58 -37.68 -11.34
C ASP A 13 1.60 -37.37 -12.44
N VAL A 14 1.36 -37.86 -13.67
CA VAL A 14 2.21 -37.54 -14.82
C VAL A 14 2.17 -36.05 -15.13
N LEU A 15 0.97 -35.46 -15.19
CA LEU A 15 0.80 -34.03 -15.46
C LEU A 15 1.44 -33.16 -14.37
N ALA A 16 1.29 -33.53 -13.09
CA ALA A 16 1.93 -32.84 -11.97
C ALA A 16 3.47 -32.89 -12.06
N ARG A 17 4.04 -34.06 -12.38
CA ARG A 17 5.50 -34.18 -12.60
C ARG A 17 5.99 -33.36 -13.78
N VAL A 18 5.22 -33.24 -14.86
CA VAL A 18 5.57 -32.36 -15.99
C VAL A 18 5.62 -30.90 -15.54
N VAL A 19 4.67 -30.45 -14.72
CA VAL A 19 4.69 -29.10 -14.14
C VAL A 19 5.91 -28.87 -13.25
N GLU A 20 6.20 -29.80 -12.34
CA GLU A 20 7.38 -29.73 -11.46
C GLU A 20 8.69 -29.67 -12.26
N THR A 21 8.79 -30.48 -13.33
CA THR A 21 9.97 -30.52 -14.19
C THR A 21 10.11 -29.23 -14.98
N ALA A 22 9.02 -28.74 -15.56
CA ALA A 22 9.00 -27.49 -16.32
C ALA A 22 9.38 -26.28 -15.43
N TYR A 23 8.86 -26.21 -14.20
CA TYR A 23 9.28 -25.17 -13.25
C TYR A 23 10.77 -25.28 -12.90
N SER A 24 11.26 -26.49 -12.65
CA SER A 24 12.69 -26.73 -12.35
C SER A 24 13.60 -26.30 -13.51
N ASN A 25 13.11 -26.43 -14.74
CA ASN A 25 13.83 -26.07 -15.95
C ASN A 25 13.54 -24.65 -16.47
N ASN A 26 12.67 -23.90 -15.78
CA ASN A 26 12.18 -22.58 -16.22
C ASN A 26 11.54 -22.59 -17.62
N GLU A 27 10.80 -23.65 -17.96
CA GLU A 27 10.10 -23.83 -19.23
C GLU A 27 8.65 -23.32 -19.16
N PRO A 28 8.13 -22.67 -20.22
CA PRO A 28 6.76 -22.16 -20.25
C PRO A 28 5.73 -23.30 -20.39
N LEU A 29 4.72 -23.30 -19.51
CA LEU A 29 3.69 -24.33 -19.49
C LEU A 29 2.70 -24.27 -20.67
N ALA A 30 2.61 -23.13 -21.35
CA ALA A 30 1.65 -22.89 -22.42
C ALA A 30 1.79 -23.88 -23.60
N GLY A 31 3.01 -24.33 -23.90
CA GLY A 31 3.26 -25.30 -24.98
C GLY A 31 2.58 -26.65 -24.71
N TYR A 32 2.54 -27.09 -23.45
CA TYR A 32 1.94 -28.36 -23.06
C TYR A 32 0.40 -28.38 -23.17
N ALA A 33 -0.24 -27.20 -23.16
CA ALA A 33 -1.68 -27.09 -23.37
C ALA A 33 -2.13 -27.48 -24.80
N SER A 34 -1.21 -27.58 -25.76
CA SER A 34 -1.52 -27.96 -27.15
C SER A 34 -1.61 -29.47 -27.39
N VAL A 35 -1.18 -30.30 -26.43
CA VAL A 35 -1.00 -31.76 -26.62
C VAL A 35 -2.32 -32.51 -26.79
N SER A 36 -3.31 -32.21 -25.94
CA SER A 36 -4.65 -32.80 -25.98
C SER A 36 -5.62 -31.97 -25.14
N ARG A 37 -6.93 -32.24 -25.24
CA ARG A 37 -7.94 -31.53 -24.41
C ARG A 37 -7.76 -31.76 -22.90
N ASP A 38 -7.34 -32.96 -22.50
CA ASP A 38 -7.06 -33.28 -21.09
C ASP A 38 -5.86 -32.46 -20.58
N TRP A 39 -4.80 -32.37 -21.38
CA TRP A 39 -3.62 -31.58 -21.07
C TRP A 39 -3.96 -30.09 -21.04
N GLN A 40 -4.70 -29.63 -22.04
CA GLN A 40 -5.19 -28.25 -22.12
C GLN A 40 -5.91 -27.85 -20.84
N ALA A 41 -6.90 -28.63 -20.39
CA ALA A 41 -7.64 -28.33 -19.18
C ALA A 41 -6.77 -28.26 -17.91
N PHE A 42 -5.74 -29.11 -17.81
CA PHE A 42 -4.83 -29.13 -16.67
C PHE A 42 -3.81 -27.97 -16.69
N PHE A 43 -3.16 -27.73 -17.83
CA PHE A 43 -2.13 -26.68 -17.94
C PHE A 43 -2.73 -25.27 -18.01
N GLU A 44 -3.95 -25.10 -18.53
CA GLU A 44 -4.64 -23.80 -18.51
C GLU A 44 -4.95 -23.34 -17.07
N GLN A 45 -5.22 -24.26 -16.13
CA GLN A 45 -5.38 -23.91 -14.71
C GLN A 45 -4.12 -23.28 -14.11
N HIS A 46 -2.94 -23.69 -14.59
CA HIS A 46 -1.66 -23.15 -14.13
C HIS A 46 -1.28 -21.87 -14.91
N THR A 47 -1.49 -21.88 -16.22
CA THR A 47 -1.09 -20.79 -17.12
C THR A 47 -1.97 -19.55 -16.95
N PHE A 48 -3.28 -19.72 -16.74
CA PHE A 48 -4.22 -18.60 -16.56
C PHE A 48 -4.45 -18.21 -15.09
N CYS A 49 -3.79 -18.86 -14.14
CA CYS A 49 -3.97 -18.60 -12.70
C CYS A 49 -3.67 -17.14 -12.32
N SER A 50 -2.56 -16.60 -12.83
CA SER A 50 -2.08 -15.26 -12.53
C SER A 50 -1.54 -14.62 -13.80
N LEU A 51 -2.10 -13.49 -14.20
CA LEU A 51 -1.68 -12.77 -15.41
C LEU A 51 -1.43 -11.30 -15.09
N ASP A 52 -0.30 -10.77 -15.52
CA ASP A 52 -0.06 -9.33 -15.57
C ASP A 52 -0.37 -8.86 -17.00
N VAL A 53 -1.22 -7.83 -17.15
CA VAL A 53 -1.71 -7.31 -18.43
C VAL A 53 -1.44 -5.81 -18.54
N THR A 54 -0.98 -5.38 -19.70
CA THR A 54 -0.87 -3.96 -20.07
C THR A 54 -2.12 -3.51 -20.83
N LEU A 55 -2.22 -2.21 -21.13
CA LEU A 55 -3.33 -1.70 -21.97
C LEU A 55 -3.29 -2.33 -23.38
N GLY A 56 -2.10 -2.59 -23.91
CA GLY A 56 -1.90 -3.24 -25.21
C GLY A 56 -2.33 -4.71 -25.25
N ASP A 57 -2.28 -5.40 -24.10
CA ASP A 57 -2.60 -6.83 -24.02
C ASP A 57 -4.10 -7.11 -23.83
N LEU A 58 -4.90 -6.09 -23.51
CA LEU A 58 -6.31 -6.29 -23.12
C LEU A 58 -7.15 -6.96 -24.21
N GLY A 59 -6.86 -6.72 -25.50
CA GLY A 59 -7.56 -7.39 -26.59
C GLY A 59 -7.27 -8.90 -26.66
N MET A 60 -6.01 -9.29 -26.42
CA MET A 60 -5.62 -10.71 -26.33
C MET A 60 -6.18 -11.36 -25.06
N PHE A 61 -6.17 -10.63 -23.95
CA PHE A 61 -6.78 -11.06 -22.70
C PHE A 61 -8.28 -11.33 -22.88
N GLU A 62 -9.03 -10.39 -23.44
CA GLU A 62 -10.47 -10.55 -23.70
C GLU A 62 -10.73 -11.77 -24.61
N THR A 63 -9.96 -11.90 -25.70
CA THR A 63 -10.08 -13.03 -26.63
C THR A 63 -9.81 -14.38 -25.94
N SER A 64 -8.78 -14.44 -25.09
CA SER A 64 -8.39 -15.67 -24.38
C SER A 64 -9.45 -16.15 -23.40
N PHE A 65 -10.22 -15.22 -22.80
CA PHE A 65 -11.28 -15.48 -21.83
C PHE A 65 -12.71 -15.40 -22.42
N GLN A 66 -12.86 -15.42 -23.75
CA GLN A 66 -14.16 -15.62 -24.39
C GLN A 66 -14.76 -17.00 -24.00
N GLU A 67 -13.90 -18.01 -23.87
CA GLU A 67 -14.30 -19.30 -23.31
C GLU A 67 -14.55 -19.18 -21.81
N ARG A 68 -15.83 -19.27 -21.41
CA ARG A 68 -16.27 -19.08 -20.02
C ARG A 68 -15.61 -20.04 -19.03
N GLY A 69 -15.21 -21.24 -19.47
CA GLY A 69 -14.51 -22.21 -18.62
C GLY A 69 -13.16 -21.69 -18.11
N ARG A 70 -12.45 -20.92 -18.93
CA ARG A 70 -11.13 -20.36 -18.57
C ARG A 70 -11.21 -19.28 -17.50
N ARG A 71 -12.33 -18.55 -17.41
CA ARG A 71 -12.55 -17.50 -16.39
C ARG A 71 -12.45 -18.05 -14.96
N ARG A 72 -12.73 -19.35 -14.75
CA ARG A 72 -12.57 -20.03 -13.45
C ARG A 72 -11.12 -20.30 -13.08
N CYS A 73 -10.23 -20.36 -14.07
CA CYS A 73 -8.80 -20.57 -13.85
C CYS A 73 -8.15 -19.28 -13.33
N LEU A 74 -8.67 -18.10 -13.66
CA LEU A 74 -8.10 -16.83 -13.24
C LEU A 74 -8.33 -16.57 -11.75
N GLN A 75 -7.23 -16.56 -10.99
CA GLN A 75 -7.22 -16.21 -9.58
C GLN A 75 -6.73 -14.77 -9.37
N ARG A 76 -5.78 -14.32 -10.19
CA ARG A 76 -5.20 -12.97 -10.11
C ARG A 76 -5.04 -12.33 -11.48
N VAL A 77 -5.41 -11.05 -11.58
CA VAL A 77 -5.05 -10.17 -12.68
C VAL A 77 -4.29 -8.96 -12.15
N GLY A 78 -3.08 -8.75 -12.65
CA GLY A 78 -2.29 -7.55 -12.41
C GLY A 78 -2.43 -6.57 -13.56
N LEU A 79 -2.92 -5.37 -13.31
CA LEU A 79 -2.94 -4.30 -14.30
C LEU A 79 -1.62 -3.53 -14.23
N VAL A 80 -0.77 -3.71 -15.24
CA VAL A 80 0.47 -2.93 -15.42
C VAL A 80 0.12 -1.63 -16.13
N LEU A 81 0.33 -0.50 -15.45
CA LEU A 81 0.08 0.82 -16.02
C LEU A 81 1.27 1.25 -16.88
N ASP A 82 1.01 1.38 -18.18
CA ASP A 82 1.96 1.93 -19.15
C ASP A 82 2.07 3.45 -19.01
N LEU A 83 2.72 3.90 -17.94
CA LEU A 83 2.88 5.33 -17.68
C LEU A 83 3.87 5.96 -18.67
N PRO A 84 3.54 7.15 -19.22
CA PRO A 84 4.35 7.79 -20.24
C PRO A 84 5.72 8.21 -19.70
N GLN A 85 6.73 8.07 -20.56
CA GLN A 85 8.05 8.61 -20.28
C GLN A 85 8.12 10.07 -20.70
N HIS A 86 8.20 10.95 -19.71
CA HIS A 86 8.26 12.38 -19.97
C HIS A 86 9.67 12.84 -20.38
N PRO A 87 9.80 13.73 -21.38
CA PRO A 87 11.07 14.35 -21.72
C PRO A 87 11.52 15.34 -20.62
N PRO A 88 12.82 15.71 -20.62
CA PRO A 88 13.31 16.73 -19.70
C PRO A 88 12.59 18.07 -19.90
N ILE A 89 12.26 18.73 -18.78
CA ILE A 89 11.62 20.05 -18.83
C ILE A 89 12.69 21.09 -19.15
N GLN A 90 12.51 21.78 -20.27
CA GLN A 90 13.36 22.89 -20.67
C GLN A 90 12.83 24.19 -20.10
N VAL A 91 13.42 24.64 -19.00
CA VAL A 91 13.16 25.99 -18.51
C VAL A 91 13.93 26.96 -19.40
N HIS A 92 13.23 27.87 -20.06
CA HIS A 92 13.84 28.90 -20.91
C HIS A 92 14.69 29.85 -20.06
N ASN A 93 15.94 29.49 -19.80
CA ASN A 93 16.99 30.37 -19.31
C ASN A 93 18.34 29.98 -19.89
N ASP A 94 19.25 30.94 -19.91
CA ASP A 94 20.49 31.01 -20.68
C ASP A 94 21.23 29.69 -20.95
N ARG A 95 21.69 29.60 -22.21
CA ARG A 95 22.48 28.61 -22.98
C ARG A 95 23.59 27.77 -22.30
N ALA A 96 23.65 27.63 -20.98
CA ALA A 96 24.74 26.94 -20.28
C ALA A 96 24.33 26.00 -19.12
N THR A 97 23.06 25.85 -18.76
CA THR A 97 22.64 24.93 -17.68
C THR A 97 22.41 23.50 -18.18
N THR A 98 22.95 22.52 -17.48
CA THR A 98 22.74 21.09 -17.73
C THR A 98 21.31 20.64 -17.38
N GLU A 99 20.90 19.47 -17.90
CA GLU A 99 19.61 18.83 -17.55
C GLU A 99 19.49 18.63 -16.04
N GLU A 100 20.57 18.15 -15.41
CA GLU A 100 20.66 17.88 -13.99
C GLU A 100 20.52 19.14 -13.14
N GLU A 101 21.18 20.25 -13.53
CA GLU A 101 21.06 21.53 -12.82
C GLU A 101 19.63 22.09 -12.91
N THR A 102 19.03 22.01 -14.09
CA THR A 102 17.64 22.43 -14.31
C THR A 102 16.68 21.61 -13.46
N ALA A 103 16.87 20.29 -13.45
CA ALA A 103 16.07 19.39 -12.64
C ALA A 103 16.22 19.68 -11.14
N LEU A 104 17.44 19.91 -10.63
CA LEU A 104 17.64 20.24 -9.21
C LEU A 104 16.95 21.53 -8.79
N LEU A 105 17.01 22.57 -9.63
CA LEU A 105 16.31 23.82 -9.36
C LEU A 105 14.80 23.61 -9.28
N LEU A 106 14.23 22.83 -10.21
CA LEU A 106 12.81 22.48 -10.18
C LEU A 106 12.44 21.61 -8.97
N MET A 107 13.24 20.58 -8.68
CA MET A 107 13.08 19.71 -7.50
C MET A 107 13.06 20.53 -6.22
N ARG A 108 13.97 21.50 -6.06
CA ARG A 108 13.99 22.37 -4.88
C ARG A 108 12.75 23.25 -4.79
N ARG A 109 12.31 23.84 -5.91
CA ARG A 109 11.09 24.65 -5.95
C ARG A 109 9.85 23.84 -5.59
N LEU A 110 9.75 22.61 -6.12
CA LEU A 110 8.66 21.68 -5.81
C LEU A 110 8.71 21.19 -4.36
N TRP A 111 9.91 20.95 -3.82
CA TRP A 111 10.12 20.64 -2.40
C TRP A 111 9.62 21.77 -1.50
N ASP A 112 9.93 23.02 -1.86
CA ASP A 112 9.62 24.23 -1.08
C ASP A 112 8.16 24.67 -1.15
N GLY A 113 7.33 24.16 -2.06
CA GLY A 113 5.93 24.63 -2.18
C GLY A 113 4.90 23.66 -2.79
N GLY A 114 5.34 22.58 -3.45
CA GLY A 114 4.49 21.56 -4.06
C GLY A 114 3.48 22.06 -5.12
N PRO A 115 2.47 21.26 -5.48
CA PRO A 115 1.39 21.65 -6.39
C PRO A 115 0.57 22.73 -5.70
N GLY A 116 0.66 23.97 -6.19
CA GLY A 116 0.12 25.17 -5.53
C GLY A 116 1.18 26.20 -5.13
N ALA A 117 2.47 25.90 -5.34
CA ALA A 117 3.50 26.93 -5.34
C ALA A 117 3.19 28.01 -6.39
N SER A 118 3.61 29.25 -6.13
CA SER A 118 3.42 30.38 -7.06
C SER A 118 4.07 30.16 -8.44
N PHE A 119 4.94 29.15 -8.57
CA PHE A 119 5.54 28.72 -9.81
C PHE A 119 5.30 27.21 -9.99
N TYR A 120 4.44 26.84 -10.94
CA TYR A 120 4.21 25.47 -11.38
C TYR A 120 4.30 25.43 -12.92
N PRO A 121 5.44 24.98 -13.50
CA PRO A 121 5.63 24.90 -14.94
C PRO A 121 4.45 24.25 -15.67
N PRO A 122 3.93 24.82 -16.77
CA PRO A 122 2.86 24.21 -17.56
C PRO A 122 3.18 22.78 -18.02
N GLU A 123 4.46 22.51 -18.30
CA GLU A 123 4.96 21.18 -18.67
C GLU A 123 4.72 20.16 -17.57
N LEU A 124 4.80 20.53 -16.29
CA LEU A 124 4.49 19.64 -15.17
C LEU A 124 3.01 19.28 -15.13
N SER A 125 2.13 20.25 -15.36
CA SER A 125 0.68 20.01 -15.46
C SER A 125 0.37 19.06 -16.61
N HIS A 126 1.08 19.21 -17.74
CA HIS A 126 0.94 18.33 -18.89
C HIS A 126 1.41 16.91 -18.59
N GLN A 127 2.60 16.74 -17.98
CA GLN A 127 3.10 15.43 -17.55
C GLN A 127 2.11 14.71 -16.63
N LYS A 128 1.60 15.43 -15.62
CA LYS A 128 0.58 14.91 -14.70
C LYS A 128 -0.70 14.51 -15.43
N THR A 129 -1.16 15.33 -16.38
CA THR A 129 -2.37 15.03 -17.17
C THR A 129 -2.22 13.74 -17.96
N LEU A 130 -1.06 13.52 -18.58
CA LEU A 130 -0.79 12.29 -19.32
C LEU A 130 -0.70 11.06 -18.40
N ASP A 131 -0.07 11.19 -17.24
CA ASP A 131 -0.02 10.12 -16.22
C ASP A 131 -1.44 9.75 -15.71
N ASP A 132 -2.25 10.76 -15.39
CA ASP A 132 -3.63 10.59 -14.93
C ASP A 132 -4.51 9.94 -16.02
N LEU A 133 -4.31 10.31 -17.30
CA LEU A 133 -5.01 9.73 -18.44
C LEU A 133 -4.62 8.27 -18.69
N ALA A 134 -3.34 7.92 -18.52
CA ALA A 134 -2.87 6.54 -18.61
C ALA A 134 -3.47 5.66 -17.51
N LEU A 135 -3.50 6.16 -16.26
CA LEU A 135 -4.20 5.51 -15.15
C LEU A 135 -5.68 5.29 -15.48
N PHE A 136 -6.38 6.36 -15.87
CA PHE A 136 -7.81 6.30 -16.17
C PHE A 136 -8.12 5.31 -17.30
N SER A 137 -7.36 5.38 -18.40
CA SER A 137 -7.55 4.51 -19.57
C SER A 137 -7.30 3.04 -19.25
N GLY A 138 -6.24 2.74 -18.49
CA GLY A 138 -5.91 1.38 -18.06
C GLY A 138 -7.01 0.76 -17.21
N ILE A 139 -7.46 1.47 -16.18
CA ILE A 139 -8.53 1.00 -15.28
C ILE A 139 -9.84 0.86 -16.03
N SER A 140 -10.25 1.89 -16.77
CA SER A 140 -11.52 1.90 -17.49
C SER A 140 -11.60 0.76 -18.51
N SER A 141 -10.51 0.47 -19.23
CA SER A 141 -10.49 -0.57 -20.25
C SER A 141 -10.57 -1.96 -19.62
N LEU A 142 -9.76 -2.24 -18.58
CA LEU A 142 -9.83 -3.52 -17.88
C LEU A 142 -11.22 -3.72 -17.23
N PHE A 143 -11.77 -2.68 -16.60
CA PHE A 143 -13.07 -2.79 -15.94
C PHE A 143 -14.18 -2.97 -16.97
N GLY A 144 -14.08 -2.37 -18.16
CA GLY A 144 -15.00 -2.63 -19.27
C GLY A 144 -15.01 -4.10 -19.70
N VAL A 145 -13.86 -4.76 -19.76
CA VAL A 145 -13.77 -6.20 -20.05
C VAL A 145 -14.40 -7.03 -18.93
N LEU A 146 -14.00 -6.75 -17.67
CA LEU A 146 -14.43 -7.54 -16.52
C LEU A 146 -15.90 -7.31 -16.12
N GLU A 147 -16.50 -6.17 -16.45
CA GLU A 147 -17.92 -5.89 -16.23
C GLU A 147 -18.80 -6.91 -16.97
N THR A 148 -18.37 -7.40 -18.13
CA THR A 148 -19.11 -8.41 -18.91
C THR A 148 -19.11 -9.80 -18.26
N TRP A 149 -18.33 -10.01 -17.19
CA TRP A 149 -18.20 -11.30 -16.53
C TRP A 149 -19.18 -11.41 -15.37
N ALA A 150 -19.83 -12.57 -15.27
CA ALA A 150 -20.73 -12.87 -14.17
C ALA A 150 -20.02 -13.65 -13.06
N ARG A 151 -20.42 -13.44 -11.80
CA ARG A 151 -19.77 -14.06 -10.62
C ARG A 151 -19.67 -15.59 -10.70
N HIS A 152 -20.66 -16.28 -11.26
CA HIS A 152 -20.66 -17.75 -11.40
C HIS A 152 -19.68 -18.29 -12.46
N GLN A 153 -19.07 -17.39 -13.25
CA GLN A 153 -18.11 -17.72 -14.29
C GLN A 153 -16.67 -17.69 -13.78
N VAL A 154 -16.42 -17.05 -12.63
CA VAL A 154 -15.10 -17.03 -11.98
C VAL A 154 -15.09 -18.02 -10.81
N SER A 155 -13.94 -18.17 -10.15
CA SER A 155 -13.83 -18.99 -8.94
C SER A 155 -14.75 -18.47 -7.82
N ASP A 156 -15.10 -19.33 -6.87
CA ASP A 156 -15.94 -18.95 -5.73
C ASP A 156 -15.27 -17.87 -4.86
N HIS A 157 -13.93 -17.89 -4.81
CA HIS A 157 -13.11 -16.88 -4.15
C HIS A 157 -13.08 -15.56 -4.91
N GLY A 158 -13.31 -15.57 -6.22
CA GLY A 158 -13.27 -14.41 -7.10
C GLY A 158 -11.88 -14.17 -7.68
N VAL A 159 -11.71 -13.01 -8.29
CA VAL A 159 -10.44 -12.59 -8.88
C VAL A 159 -9.78 -11.53 -8.00
N ALA A 160 -8.48 -11.69 -7.74
CA ALA A 160 -7.64 -10.68 -7.12
C ALA A 160 -7.14 -9.70 -8.19
N LEU A 161 -7.44 -8.41 -8.02
CA LEU A 161 -6.90 -7.33 -8.81
C LEU A 161 -5.65 -6.78 -8.13
N GLU A 162 -4.54 -6.72 -8.85
CA GLU A 162 -3.37 -5.94 -8.42
C GLU A 162 -3.16 -4.75 -9.37
N ILE A 163 -2.95 -3.55 -8.84
CA ILE A 163 -2.62 -2.37 -9.65
C ILE A 163 -1.14 -2.07 -9.53
N ILE A 164 -0.46 -2.05 -10.67
CA ILE A 164 0.99 -2.03 -10.77
C ILE A 164 1.41 -0.76 -11.51
N ALA A 165 2.04 0.16 -10.79
CA ALA A 165 2.62 1.37 -11.36
C ALA A 165 4.13 1.40 -11.02
N ASP A 166 4.88 0.51 -11.64
CA ASP A 166 6.31 0.27 -11.41
C ASP A 166 7.23 1.15 -12.28
N SER A 167 6.66 1.80 -13.30
CA SER A 167 7.35 2.76 -14.16
C SER A 167 7.70 4.04 -13.39
N LYS A 168 9.00 4.25 -13.16
CA LYS A 168 9.54 5.43 -12.47
C LYS A 168 9.24 6.73 -13.22
N SER A 169 8.85 7.77 -12.48
CA SER A 169 8.69 9.11 -13.04
C SER A 169 10.04 9.69 -13.51
N TYR A 170 9.99 10.76 -14.31
CA TYR A 170 11.18 11.53 -14.68
C TYR A 170 11.97 11.95 -13.43
N TRP A 171 11.27 12.39 -12.38
CA TRP A 171 11.85 12.86 -11.12
C TRP A 171 12.58 11.76 -10.35
N GLN A 172 11.97 10.58 -10.26
CA GLN A 172 12.59 9.41 -9.62
C GLN A 172 13.87 8.99 -10.35
N ARG A 173 13.81 8.90 -11.69
CA ARG A 173 14.98 8.56 -12.52
C ARG A 173 16.09 9.58 -12.38
N MET A 174 15.75 10.86 -12.35
CA MET A 174 16.72 11.94 -12.19
C MET A 174 17.37 11.94 -10.81
N ALA A 175 16.59 11.71 -9.76
CA ALA A 175 17.11 11.61 -8.40
C ALA A 175 18.08 10.42 -8.23
N GLU A 176 17.76 9.27 -8.83
CA GLU A 176 18.66 8.11 -8.87
C GLU A 176 19.94 8.39 -9.65
N ARG A 177 19.84 9.14 -10.75
CA ARG A 177 20.99 9.59 -11.52
C ARG A 177 21.90 10.48 -10.66
N MET A 178 21.33 11.47 -9.97
CA MET A 178 22.07 12.39 -9.10
C MET A 178 22.76 11.69 -7.92
N ARG A 179 22.11 10.70 -7.30
CA ARG A 179 22.75 9.90 -6.25
C ARG A 179 23.93 9.07 -6.76
N ARG A 180 23.80 8.49 -7.96
CA ARG A 180 24.89 7.70 -8.57
C ARG A 180 26.14 8.53 -8.83
N TYR A 181 26.01 9.82 -9.11
CA TYR A 181 27.14 10.72 -9.35
C TYR A 181 27.73 11.37 -8.08
N GLY A 182 27.28 10.98 -6.88
CA GLY A 182 27.80 11.53 -5.62
C GLY A 182 27.27 12.92 -5.24
N GLY A 183 26.21 13.39 -5.92
CA GLY A 183 25.68 14.75 -5.80
C GLY A 183 26.41 15.76 -6.69
N ILE A 184 25.83 16.95 -6.85
CA ILE A 184 26.50 18.08 -7.52
C ILE A 184 27.21 18.90 -6.43
N PRO A 185 28.54 19.11 -6.49
CA PRO A 185 29.32 19.68 -5.36
C PRO A 185 28.83 21.06 -4.92
N VAL A 186 28.60 21.95 -5.88
CA VAL A 186 28.02 23.30 -5.72
C VAL A 186 27.41 23.69 -7.07
N ILE A 187 26.18 24.19 -7.09
CA ILE A 187 25.60 24.84 -8.28
C ILE A 187 25.62 26.34 -8.04
N HIS A 188 26.24 27.07 -8.97
CA HIS A 188 26.11 28.52 -9.07
C HIS A 188 24.96 28.81 -10.04
N GLY A 189 23.88 29.38 -9.52
CA GLY A 189 22.73 29.75 -10.34
C GLY A 189 22.35 31.21 -10.14
N VAL A 190 21.83 31.82 -11.19
CA VAL A 190 21.08 33.07 -11.10
C VAL A 190 19.62 32.71 -10.83
N PRO A 191 18.94 33.35 -9.84
CA PRO A 191 17.52 33.12 -9.65
C PRO A 191 16.78 33.50 -10.92
N VAL A 192 16.12 32.50 -11.51
CA VAL A 192 15.20 32.66 -12.64
C VAL A 192 14.14 33.69 -12.25
N PRO A 193 14.11 34.89 -12.86
CA PRO A 193 12.87 35.64 -12.92
C PRO A 193 11.98 34.83 -13.85
N GLY A 194 10.96 34.16 -13.30
CA GLY A 194 10.00 33.48 -14.17
C GLY A 194 9.40 34.51 -15.15
N PRO A 195 9.13 34.15 -16.41
CA PRO A 195 8.52 35.06 -17.39
C PRO A 195 7.12 35.58 -16.99
N TRP A 196 6.57 35.09 -15.87
CA TRP A 196 5.28 35.47 -15.31
C TRP A 196 5.36 36.21 -13.97
N VAL A 197 6.56 36.57 -13.49
CA VAL A 197 6.74 37.48 -12.34
C VAL A 197 6.62 38.93 -12.82
N LEU A 198 5.44 39.33 -13.29
CA LEU A 198 5.14 40.70 -13.69
C LEU A 198 4.52 41.57 -12.59
N SER A 199 4.60 41.17 -11.32
CA SER A 199 4.12 42.05 -10.25
C SER A 199 4.95 41.97 -8.97
N ARG A 200 5.84 42.97 -8.85
CA ARG A 200 6.28 43.63 -7.61
C ARG A 200 6.84 42.73 -6.50
N THR A 201 8.01 42.16 -6.73
CA THR A 201 9.09 42.18 -5.72
C THR A 201 10.42 42.14 -6.47
N GLN A 202 11.26 43.16 -6.25
CA GLN A 202 12.61 43.23 -6.79
C GLN A 202 13.45 42.12 -6.14
N PHE A 203 13.59 40.97 -6.80
CA PHE A 203 14.67 40.05 -6.49
C PHE A 203 15.93 40.56 -7.19
N THR A 204 16.89 41.03 -6.41
CA THR A 204 18.25 41.26 -6.89
C THR A 204 18.82 39.91 -7.38
N PRO A 205 19.50 39.86 -8.54
CA PRO A 205 20.13 38.65 -9.06
C PRO A 205 21.40 38.38 -8.25
N THR A 206 21.25 37.94 -7.02
CA THR A 206 22.38 37.43 -6.25
C THR A 206 22.65 36.01 -6.70
N LEU A 207 23.88 35.75 -7.17
CA LEU A 207 24.42 34.39 -7.32
C LEU A 207 24.11 33.63 -6.04
N PHE A 208 23.31 32.59 -6.14
CA PHE A 208 23.17 31.65 -5.03
C PHE A 208 24.19 30.53 -5.21
N SER A 209 24.80 30.11 -4.09
CA SER A 209 25.56 28.89 -3.99
C SER A 209 24.71 27.93 -3.18
N LEU A 210 24.33 26.81 -3.78
CA LEU A 210 23.59 25.78 -3.05
C LEU A 210 24.52 24.62 -2.75
N SER A 211 24.58 24.28 -1.47
CA SER A 211 25.43 23.22 -0.95
C SER A 211 24.78 21.86 -1.16
N GLN A 212 25.58 20.79 -1.06
CA GLN A 212 25.08 19.42 -1.10
C GLN A 212 23.99 19.15 -0.03
N HIS A 213 24.09 19.80 1.14
CA HIS A 213 23.07 19.69 2.20
C HIS A 213 21.72 20.28 1.78
N ASP A 214 21.71 21.32 0.94
CA ASP A 214 20.47 21.93 0.46
C ASP A 214 19.69 20.96 -0.44
N TRP A 215 20.41 20.11 -1.19
CA TRP A 215 19.89 19.22 -2.24
C TRP A 215 19.46 17.84 -1.78
N GLN A 216 19.96 17.41 -0.62
CA GLN A 216 19.64 16.08 -0.12
C GLN A 216 18.13 15.91 0.08
N GLY A 217 17.44 16.87 0.71
CA GLY A 217 15.98 16.82 0.93
C GLY A 217 15.16 16.72 -0.36
N PRO A 218 15.32 17.64 -1.33
CA PRO A 218 14.64 17.57 -2.62
C PRO A 218 14.92 16.29 -3.41
N VAL A 219 16.18 15.82 -3.48
CA VAL A 219 16.54 14.59 -4.20
C VAL A 219 15.92 13.36 -3.52
N CYS A 220 15.95 13.34 -2.20
CA CYS A 220 15.26 12.35 -1.38
C CYS A 220 13.76 12.28 -1.68
N ALA A 221 13.08 13.42 -1.70
CA ALA A 221 11.64 13.51 -2.00
C ALA A 221 11.32 13.06 -3.43
N ALA A 222 12.19 13.42 -4.39
CA ALA A 222 12.05 13.04 -5.79
C ALA A 222 12.05 11.53 -5.99
N GLN A 223 12.80 10.77 -5.18
CA GLN A 223 12.83 9.31 -5.26
C GLN A 223 11.53 8.64 -4.82
N GLU A 224 10.81 9.27 -3.89
CA GLU A 224 9.50 8.78 -3.47
C GLU A 224 8.37 9.17 -4.43
N ASP A 225 8.75 9.78 -5.57
CA ASP A 225 7.87 10.55 -6.43
C ASP A 225 7.38 11.77 -5.63
N PHE A 226 7.65 12.99 -6.11
CA PHE A 226 7.16 14.20 -5.44
C PHE A 226 5.62 14.14 -5.26
N ASN A 227 4.98 15.24 -4.87
CA ASN A 227 3.52 15.40 -4.91
C ASN A 227 2.84 15.13 -6.30
N PHE A 228 3.47 14.44 -7.26
CA PHE A 228 2.90 13.85 -8.46
C PHE A 228 2.14 12.56 -8.11
N GLU A 229 0.95 12.75 -7.58
CA GLU A 229 0.01 11.65 -7.36
C GLU A 229 -0.73 11.35 -8.68
N LEU A 230 -0.93 10.06 -8.98
CA LEU A 230 -1.82 9.58 -10.03
C LEU A 230 -3.27 9.87 -9.62
N GLY A 231 -3.88 10.82 -10.32
CA GLY A 231 -5.24 11.31 -10.09
C GLY A 231 -6.24 10.86 -11.15
N LEU A 232 -7.47 11.34 -11.02
CA LEU A 232 -8.50 11.14 -12.04
C LEU A 232 -8.51 12.33 -12.99
N ASN A 233 -8.15 12.09 -14.24
CA ASN A 233 -8.36 13.01 -15.34
C ASN A 233 -8.90 12.22 -16.54
N ASP A 234 -10.13 12.50 -16.95
CA ASP A 234 -10.78 11.88 -18.11
C ASP A 234 -10.49 12.63 -19.42
N GLY A 235 -9.59 13.63 -19.39
CA GLY A 235 -9.29 14.51 -20.52
C GLY A 235 -10.16 15.77 -20.58
N SER A 236 -11.10 15.96 -19.64
CA SER A 236 -11.91 17.18 -19.54
C SER A 236 -11.09 18.36 -18.99
N PRO A 237 -11.39 19.61 -19.39
CA PRO A 237 -10.72 20.79 -18.81
C PRO A 237 -10.93 20.83 -17.29
N PRO A 238 -9.91 21.27 -16.51
CA PRO A 238 -10.00 21.32 -15.06
C PRO A 238 -11.12 22.29 -14.67
N ILE A 239 -12.19 21.76 -14.09
CA ILE A 239 -13.25 22.57 -13.50
C ILE A 239 -12.63 23.28 -12.29
N GLU A 240 -12.62 24.61 -12.26
CA GLU A 240 -12.17 25.37 -11.11
C GLU A 240 -12.87 24.86 -9.84
N PRO A 241 -12.15 24.64 -8.73
CA PRO A 241 -12.74 24.15 -7.50
C PRO A 241 -13.62 25.25 -6.88
N THR A 242 -14.89 25.33 -7.28
CA THR A 242 -15.87 26.14 -6.57
C THR A 242 -16.08 25.57 -5.17
N ARG A 243 -15.94 26.42 -4.15
CA ARG A 243 -16.02 26.17 -2.69
C ARG A 243 -17.25 25.41 -2.17
N THR A 244 -18.17 24.99 -3.03
CA THR A 244 -19.39 24.23 -2.72
C THR A 244 -19.29 22.73 -3.02
N SER A 245 -18.13 22.21 -3.46
CA SER A 245 -17.95 20.79 -3.81
C SER A 245 -17.85 19.82 -2.62
N ALA A 246 -18.53 20.11 -1.51
CA ALA A 246 -18.77 19.16 -0.41
C ALA A 246 -19.74 18.02 -0.84
N THR A 247 -20.27 18.09 -2.07
CA THR A 247 -20.99 17.03 -2.75
C THR A 247 -20.20 16.52 -3.97
N ARG A 248 -19.00 15.95 -3.79
CA ARG A 248 -18.53 14.90 -4.72
C ARG A 248 -19.32 13.62 -4.46
N GLY A 249 -20.62 13.71 -4.64
CA GLY A 249 -21.51 12.56 -4.74
C GLY A 249 -21.42 12.00 -6.16
N CYS A 250 -21.16 10.70 -6.25
CA CYS A 250 -21.72 9.85 -7.30
C CYS A 250 -21.39 10.16 -8.78
N ARG A 251 -20.21 10.69 -9.14
CA ARG A 251 -19.73 10.44 -10.52
C ARG A 251 -19.14 9.03 -10.55
N ARG A 252 -19.82 8.12 -11.24
CA ARG A 252 -19.30 6.77 -11.48
C ARG A 252 -18.20 6.89 -12.54
N TRP A 253 -16.94 6.87 -12.13
CA TRP A 253 -15.79 7.03 -13.02
C TRP A 253 -15.52 5.77 -13.84
N PHE A 254 -15.75 4.60 -13.26
CA PHE A 254 -15.50 3.30 -13.88
C PHE A 254 -16.75 2.40 -13.81
N PRO A 255 -16.88 1.41 -14.71
CA PRO A 255 -17.97 0.44 -14.66
C PRO A 255 -17.86 -0.46 -13.42
N SER A 256 -18.99 -1.06 -13.03
CA SER A 256 -19.02 -1.92 -11.84
C SER A 256 -18.47 -3.31 -12.15
N VAL A 257 -17.54 -3.80 -11.34
CA VAL A 257 -16.95 -5.12 -11.54
C VAL A 257 -17.23 -6.02 -10.33
N SER A 258 -18.15 -6.97 -10.51
CA SER A 258 -18.59 -7.89 -9.44
C SER A 258 -17.67 -9.11 -9.24
N VAL A 259 -16.78 -9.39 -10.21
CA VAL A 259 -15.90 -10.56 -10.15
C VAL A 259 -14.68 -10.35 -9.26
N ILE A 260 -14.29 -9.09 -8.99
CA ILE A 260 -13.16 -8.77 -8.12
C ILE A 260 -13.57 -8.87 -6.65
N SER A 261 -12.82 -9.65 -5.88
CA SER A 261 -13.01 -9.84 -4.44
C SER A 261 -11.82 -9.36 -3.60
N THR A 262 -10.64 -9.24 -4.22
CA THR A 262 -9.43 -8.77 -3.57
C THR A 262 -8.81 -7.68 -4.43
N MET A 263 -8.30 -6.63 -3.79
CA MET A 263 -7.57 -5.56 -4.45
C MET A 263 -6.24 -5.33 -3.73
N SER A 264 -5.16 -5.18 -4.49
CA SER A 264 -3.85 -4.85 -3.94
C SER A 264 -3.12 -3.75 -4.71
N VAL A 265 -2.38 -2.93 -3.96
CA VAL A 265 -1.38 -1.98 -4.46
C VAL A 265 -0.13 -2.24 -3.64
N LEU A 266 0.84 -2.96 -4.20
CA LEU A 266 2.00 -3.47 -3.48
C LEU A 266 3.24 -2.59 -3.67
N ARG A 267 4.30 -2.87 -2.89
CA ARG A 267 5.61 -2.19 -2.90
C ARG A 267 6.23 -1.96 -4.28
N ARG A 268 5.99 -2.89 -5.22
CA ARG A 268 6.49 -2.78 -6.60
C ARG A 268 5.88 -1.60 -7.35
N THR A 269 4.72 -1.12 -6.92
CA THR A 269 4.18 0.16 -7.36
C THR A 269 5.00 1.29 -6.75
N VAL A 270 5.76 1.98 -7.61
CA VAL A 270 6.67 3.08 -7.25
C VAL A 270 6.01 4.45 -7.37
N ARG A 271 4.86 4.53 -8.03
CA ARG A 271 4.07 5.75 -8.17
C ARG A 271 3.03 5.86 -7.07
N ARG A 272 2.69 7.09 -6.70
CA ARG A 272 1.71 7.38 -5.65
C ARG A 272 0.33 7.61 -6.25
N PHE A 273 -0.73 7.14 -5.59
CA PHE A 273 -2.11 7.39 -6.00
C PHE A 273 -2.73 8.51 -5.19
N HIS A 274 -3.50 9.36 -5.86
CA HIS A 274 -4.37 10.30 -5.17
C HIS A 274 -5.52 9.51 -4.49
N PRO A 275 -5.89 9.81 -3.23
CA PRO A 275 -6.97 9.11 -2.52
C PRO A 275 -8.29 9.07 -3.29
N ASP A 276 -8.71 10.16 -3.93
CA ASP A 276 -9.92 10.19 -4.78
C ASP A 276 -9.85 9.17 -5.93
N ALA A 277 -8.68 8.99 -6.55
CA ALA A 277 -8.50 8.03 -7.63
C ALA A 277 -8.62 6.59 -7.12
N LEU A 278 -7.92 6.29 -6.02
CA LEU A 278 -8.02 4.98 -5.38
C LEU A 278 -9.44 4.69 -4.89
N GLY A 279 -10.11 5.69 -4.31
CA GLY A 279 -11.49 5.62 -3.87
C GLY A 279 -12.46 5.34 -5.02
N ALA A 280 -12.31 6.00 -6.17
CA ALA A 280 -13.14 5.74 -7.35
C ALA A 280 -12.98 4.33 -7.92
N ILE A 281 -11.75 3.79 -7.88
CA ILE A 281 -11.48 2.40 -8.26
C ILE A 281 -12.21 1.46 -7.30
N ILE A 282 -12.01 1.61 -5.99
CA ILE A 282 -12.63 0.78 -4.95
C ILE A 282 -14.16 0.83 -5.03
N TRP A 283 -14.74 2.02 -5.25
CA TRP A 283 -16.19 2.20 -5.37
C TRP A 283 -16.81 1.36 -6.50
N SER A 284 -16.00 1.01 -7.50
CA SER A 284 -16.41 0.22 -8.65
C SER A 284 -16.34 -1.29 -8.38
N LEU A 285 -15.88 -1.72 -7.21
CA LEU A 285 -15.68 -3.11 -6.80
C LEU A 285 -16.68 -3.51 -5.67
N PRO A 286 -17.97 -3.73 -5.97
CA PRO A 286 -19.00 -3.97 -4.96
C PRO A 286 -18.81 -5.27 -4.16
N CYS A 287 -18.04 -6.23 -4.67
CA CYS A 287 -17.81 -7.53 -4.04
C CYS A 287 -16.45 -7.60 -3.31
N LEU A 288 -15.77 -6.47 -3.12
CA LEU A 288 -14.47 -6.42 -2.46
C LEU A 288 -14.59 -6.89 -0.99
N ARG A 289 -13.73 -7.85 -0.63
CA ARG A 289 -13.60 -8.44 0.70
C ARG A 289 -12.22 -8.19 1.31
N MET A 290 -11.19 -8.00 0.47
CA MET A 290 -9.83 -7.77 0.92
C MET A 290 -9.19 -6.59 0.19
N LEU A 291 -8.59 -5.68 0.95
CA LEU A 291 -7.73 -4.61 0.44
C LEU A 291 -6.34 -4.71 1.08
N ASP A 292 -5.30 -4.84 0.25
CA ASP A 292 -3.90 -4.68 0.66
C ASP A 292 -3.30 -3.44 -0.01
N TRP A 293 -3.09 -2.40 0.78
CA TRP A 293 -2.60 -1.12 0.31
C TRP A 293 -1.27 -0.76 0.95
N GLN A 294 -0.21 -0.83 0.13
CA GLN A 294 1.12 -0.40 0.50
C GLN A 294 1.31 1.06 0.09
N LEU A 295 0.98 1.96 1.01
CA LEU A 295 0.92 3.40 0.84
C LEU A 295 2.31 4.05 0.87
N ARG A 296 2.54 4.98 -0.06
CA ARG A 296 3.70 5.87 -0.06
C ARG A 296 3.30 7.24 0.51
N PRO A 297 4.03 7.79 1.49
CA PRO A 297 3.68 9.07 2.09
C PRO A 297 3.94 10.23 1.13
N VAL A 298 3.26 11.35 1.38
CA VAL A 298 3.57 12.65 0.78
C VAL A 298 4.92 13.12 1.32
N VAL A 299 5.87 13.52 0.47
CA VAL A 299 7.17 14.03 0.91
C VAL A 299 7.36 15.46 0.38
N ALA A 300 7.08 16.47 1.23
CA ALA A 300 7.26 17.89 0.93
C ALA A 300 7.48 18.71 2.20
N CYS A 301 8.23 19.83 2.12
CA CYS A 301 8.56 20.59 3.33
C CYS A 301 7.45 21.56 3.78
N ARG A 302 6.56 22.00 2.87
CA ARG A 302 5.47 22.94 3.18
C ARG A 302 4.05 22.36 3.09
N ILE A 303 3.87 21.25 2.37
CA ILE A 303 2.55 20.61 2.28
C ILE A 303 2.41 19.65 3.47
N LYS A 304 1.72 20.12 4.51
CA LYS A 304 1.25 19.28 5.62
C LYS A 304 0.02 18.49 5.15
N ARG A 305 0.23 17.35 4.50
CA ARG A 305 -0.84 16.38 4.21
C ARG A 305 -0.60 15.12 5.05
N PRO A 306 -1.21 15.01 6.23
CA PRO A 306 -1.12 13.83 7.08
C PRO A 306 -1.51 12.58 6.30
N ILE A 307 -0.71 11.52 6.42
CA ILE A 307 -1.00 10.21 5.84
C ILE A 307 -2.38 9.69 6.27
N ASP A 308 -2.81 10.04 7.47
CA ASP A 308 -4.10 9.65 8.04
C ASP A 308 -5.28 10.25 7.30
N LEU A 309 -5.15 11.47 6.75
CA LEU A 309 -6.20 12.06 5.93
C LEU A 309 -6.40 11.30 4.63
N ASP A 310 -5.31 10.82 4.02
CA ASP A 310 -5.36 10.01 2.80
C ASP A 310 -6.05 8.68 3.08
N ILE A 311 -5.69 8.05 4.19
CA ILE A 311 -6.33 6.81 4.61
C ILE A 311 -7.82 7.06 4.86
N VAL A 312 -8.18 8.01 5.72
CA VAL A 312 -9.58 8.34 6.05
C VAL A 312 -10.41 8.61 4.80
N HIS A 313 -9.87 9.33 3.81
CA HIS A 313 -10.56 9.58 2.55
C HIS A 313 -10.89 8.26 1.82
N VAL A 314 -9.90 7.37 1.69
CA VAL A 314 -10.11 6.06 1.06
C VAL A 314 -11.08 5.19 1.86
N LEU A 315 -11.05 5.24 3.19
CA LEU A 315 -11.96 4.48 4.05
C LEU A 315 -13.44 4.77 3.75
N PHE A 316 -13.79 6.01 3.39
CA PHE A 316 -15.16 6.37 3.00
C PHE A 316 -15.63 5.70 1.70
N SER A 317 -14.70 5.24 0.87
CA SER A 317 -14.97 4.55 -0.39
C SER A 317 -15.04 3.03 -0.24
N LEU A 318 -14.62 2.48 0.91
CA LEU A 318 -14.62 1.03 1.13
C LEU A 318 -16.06 0.49 1.26
N PRO A 319 -16.35 -0.69 0.69
CA PRO A 319 -17.64 -1.35 0.87
C PRO A 319 -17.76 -1.92 2.29
N MET A 320 -18.99 -1.91 2.81
CA MET A 320 -19.32 -2.45 4.14
C MET A 320 -19.05 -3.96 4.25
N SER A 321 -18.94 -4.68 3.12
CA SER A 321 -18.65 -6.11 3.04
C SER A 321 -17.16 -6.47 3.21
N LEU A 322 -16.29 -5.47 3.40
CA LEU A 322 -14.86 -5.70 3.52
C LEU A 322 -14.54 -6.48 4.82
N GLN A 323 -13.79 -7.57 4.68
CA GLN A 323 -13.41 -8.46 5.78
C GLN A 323 -11.93 -8.31 6.17
N HIS A 324 -11.08 -7.92 5.22
CA HIS A 324 -9.64 -7.80 5.45
C HIS A 324 -9.12 -6.46 4.94
N LEU A 325 -8.47 -5.71 5.82
CA LEU A 325 -7.84 -4.44 5.49
C LEU A 325 -6.40 -4.45 5.97
N HIS A 326 -5.46 -4.35 5.04
CA HIS A 326 -4.03 -4.24 5.31
C HIS A 326 -3.52 -2.94 4.72
N ILE A 327 -3.03 -2.02 5.57
CA ILE A 327 -2.44 -0.75 5.17
C ILE A 327 -1.03 -0.67 5.72
N THR A 328 -0.05 -0.61 4.82
CA THR A 328 1.38 -0.59 5.15
C THR A 328 2.04 0.61 4.54
N GLN A 329 2.83 1.37 5.31
CA GLN A 329 3.60 2.46 4.72
C GLN A 329 4.94 1.90 4.19
N VAL A 330 5.24 2.15 2.92
CA VAL A 330 6.43 1.57 2.26
C VAL A 330 7.74 2.20 2.72
N HIS A 331 7.75 3.51 3.00
CA HIS A 331 8.93 4.24 3.45
C HIS A 331 8.61 5.19 4.61
N THR A 332 9.47 5.21 5.62
CA THR A 332 9.45 6.18 6.72
C THR A 332 10.39 7.33 6.35
N TYR A 333 9.84 8.43 5.84
CA TYR A 333 10.61 9.67 5.74
C TYR A 333 10.62 10.36 7.10
N LEU A 334 11.79 10.39 7.73
CA LEU A 334 12.06 11.27 8.87
C LEU A 334 12.28 12.70 8.34
N ILE A 335 11.22 13.34 7.85
CA ILE A 335 11.23 14.81 7.86
C ILE A 335 11.05 15.18 9.33
N PRO A 336 11.91 16.02 9.92
CA PRO A 336 11.71 16.52 11.28
C PRO A 336 10.36 17.25 11.32
N TYR A 337 9.33 16.53 11.74
CA TYR A 337 8.01 17.08 11.96
C TYR A 337 8.17 18.07 13.11
N TRP A 338 7.93 19.36 12.86
CA TRP A 338 7.67 20.29 13.94
C TRP A 338 6.35 19.87 14.58
N ARG A 339 6.50 19.13 15.67
CA ARG A 339 5.47 18.66 16.61
C ARG A 339 4.64 19.89 17.02
N GLY A 340 3.48 20.07 16.42
CA GLY A 340 2.73 21.33 16.51
C GLY A 340 1.22 21.20 16.42
N ASP A 341 0.66 20.79 15.26
CA ASP A 341 -0.75 21.18 14.99
C ASP A 341 -1.66 20.07 14.44
N TYR A 342 -1.23 18.81 14.42
CA TYR A 342 -2.11 17.73 13.95
C TYR A 342 -1.91 16.47 14.79
N GLU A 343 -2.59 16.43 15.94
CA GLU A 343 -2.97 15.16 16.55
C GLU A 343 -4.28 14.73 15.88
N PRO A 344 -4.29 13.68 15.05
CA PRO A 344 -5.55 13.10 14.63
C PRO A 344 -6.20 12.54 15.89
N ASP A 345 -7.35 13.08 16.28
CA ASP A 345 -8.16 12.69 17.47
C ASP A 345 -8.67 11.22 17.42
N GLY A 346 -7.91 10.23 16.95
CA GLY A 346 -8.40 8.88 16.71
C GLY A 346 -9.50 8.79 15.65
N VAL A 347 -9.64 9.82 14.79
CA VAL A 347 -10.65 9.89 13.72
C VAL A 347 -10.58 8.65 12.83
N LEU A 348 -9.37 8.20 12.48
CA LEU A 348 -9.16 7.03 11.65
C LEU A 348 -9.78 5.76 12.28
N PHE A 349 -9.48 5.49 13.55
CA PHE A 349 -10.06 4.34 14.26
C PHE A 349 -11.57 4.47 14.42
N ARG A 350 -12.09 5.68 14.64
CA ARG A 350 -13.54 5.92 14.65
C ARG A 350 -14.18 5.61 13.30
N VAL A 351 -13.59 6.04 12.18
CA VAL A 351 -14.12 5.80 10.84
C VAL A 351 -14.06 4.32 10.48
N LEU A 352 -12.91 3.67 10.70
CA LEU A 352 -12.75 2.21 10.52
C LEU A 352 -13.86 1.47 11.25
N TRP A 353 -14.08 1.82 12.51
CA TRP A 353 -15.09 1.20 13.34
C TRP A 353 -16.52 1.39 12.82
N HIS A 354 -16.96 2.64 12.64
CA HIS A 354 -18.36 2.94 12.28
C HIS A 354 -18.76 2.38 10.91
N ARG A 355 -17.78 2.11 10.03
CA ARG A 355 -18.01 1.70 8.65
C ARG A 355 -17.72 0.23 8.39
N LEU A 356 -16.82 -0.42 9.12
CA LEU A 356 -16.34 -1.75 8.77
C LEU A 356 -16.66 -2.77 9.88
N SER A 357 -17.95 -2.92 10.20
CA SER A 357 -18.42 -3.85 11.24
C SER A 357 -18.15 -5.33 10.93
N GLU A 358 -18.00 -5.67 9.64
CA GLU A 358 -17.71 -7.03 9.15
C GLU A 358 -16.20 -7.35 9.10
N LEU A 359 -15.35 -6.43 9.56
CA LEU A 359 -13.92 -6.58 9.50
C LEU A 359 -13.44 -7.72 10.42
N LYS A 360 -12.78 -8.72 9.82
CA LYS A 360 -12.17 -9.87 10.50
C LYS A 360 -10.68 -9.69 10.70
N SER A 361 -10.01 -8.97 9.81
CA SER A 361 -8.57 -8.74 9.89
C SER A 361 -8.25 -7.27 9.62
N LEU A 362 -7.51 -6.66 10.54
CA LEU A 362 -6.98 -5.30 10.42
C LEU A 362 -5.47 -5.34 10.59
N SER A 363 -4.75 -4.79 9.61
CA SER A 363 -3.35 -4.45 9.75
C SER A 363 -3.12 -3.00 9.36
N LEU A 364 -2.47 -2.25 10.25
CA LEU A 364 -2.26 -0.81 10.07
C LEU A 364 -0.92 -0.39 10.65
N GLU A 365 -0.21 0.47 9.93
CA GLU A 365 0.91 1.23 10.49
C GLU A 365 0.43 2.62 10.91
N TYR A 366 0.70 3.02 12.15
CA TYR A 366 0.12 4.22 12.72
C TYR A 366 1.04 4.87 13.77
N ASP A 367 0.78 6.13 14.11
CA ASP A 367 1.49 6.84 15.16
C ASP A 367 1.22 6.23 16.55
N GLY A 368 2.28 6.01 17.32
CA GLY A 368 2.23 5.38 18.63
C GLY A 368 1.39 6.10 19.68
N HIS A 369 1.51 7.43 19.77
CA HIS A 369 0.84 8.21 20.82
C HIS A 369 -0.68 8.24 20.60
N THR A 370 -1.12 8.41 19.35
CA THR A 370 -2.55 8.39 19.03
C THR A 370 -3.13 6.99 19.24
N LEU A 371 -2.39 5.93 18.90
CA LEU A 371 -2.81 4.56 19.16
C LEU A 371 -3.01 4.30 20.66
N GLU A 372 -2.06 4.72 21.50
CA GLU A 372 -2.16 4.59 22.95
C GLU A 372 -3.39 5.30 23.53
N SER A 373 -3.62 6.55 23.10
CA SER A 373 -4.79 7.35 23.51
C SER A 373 -6.11 6.66 23.10
N TYR A 374 -6.17 6.09 21.90
CA TYR A 374 -7.33 5.33 21.46
C TYR A 374 -7.55 4.07 22.29
N MET A 375 -6.52 3.24 22.50
CA MET A 375 -6.66 2.00 23.28
C MET A 375 -7.06 2.27 24.74
N ALA A 376 -6.61 3.38 25.32
CA ALA A 376 -6.93 3.74 26.71
C ALA A 376 -8.37 4.25 26.89
N ASN A 377 -8.92 4.94 25.89
CA ASN A 377 -10.20 5.67 26.01
C ASN A 377 -11.34 5.05 25.20
N SER A 378 -11.07 4.05 24.36
CA SER A 378 -12.08 3.43 23.52
C SER A 378 -13.01 2.56 24.36
N THR A 379 -14.32 2.76 24.19
CA THR A 379 -15.38 1.87 24.69
C THR A 379 -15.97 1.01 23.57
N THR A 380 -15.26 0.95 22.45
CA THR A 380 -15.78 0.47 21.18
C THR A 380 -15.55 -1.03 21.00
N LEU A 381 -16.64 -1.81 20.90
CA LEU A 381 -16.59 -3.27 20.76
C LEU A 381 -16.38 -3.71 19.31
N TRP A 382 -15.38 -4.53 18.99
CA TRP A 382 -15.17 -5.10 17.65
C TRP A 382 -15.64 -6.57 17.59
N PRO A 383 -16.90 -6.84 17.18
CA PRO A 383 -17.52 -8.15 17.38
C PRO A 383 -16.95 -9.24 16.48
N ASN A 384 -16.44 -8.88 15.30
CA ASN A 384 -16.02 -9.82 14.26
C ASN A 384 -14.50 -9.87 14.06
N LEU A 385 -13.74 -9.01 14.75
CA LEU A 385 -12.30 -8.91 14.53
C LEU A 385 -11.59 -10.12 15.12
N GLU A 386 -10.92 -10.89 14.26
CA GLU A 386 -10.19 -12.11 14.60
C GLU A 386 -8.67 -11.89 14.63
N SER A 387 -8.17 -10.95 13.83
CA SER A 387 -6.75 -10.64 13.70
C SER A 387 -6.49 -9.13 13.71
N LEU A 388 -5.58 -8.68 14.56
CA LEU A 388 -5.16 -7.28 14.67
C LEU A 388 -3.64 -7.16 14.64
N ILE A 389 -3.10 -6.43 13.67
CA ILE A 389 -1.65 -6.19 13.53
C ILE A 389 -1.39 -4.69 13.45
N LEU A 390 -0.75 -4.11 14.45
CA LEU A 390 -0.49 -2.68 14.50
C LEU A 390 1.01 -2.40 14.59
N ALA A 391 1.53 -1.60 13.65
CA ALA A 391 2.85 -1.02 13.78
C ALA A 391 2.72 0.35 14.45
N ALA A 392 3.15 0.46 15.70
CA ALA A 392 3.05 1.67 16.52
C ALA A 392 4.33 2.50 16.38
N LYS A 393 4.44 3.27 15.28
CA LYS A 393 5.66 4.03 14.97
C LYS A 393 5.93 5.10 16.02
N GLY A 394 7.17 5.13 16.52
CA GLY A 394 7.62 6.10 17.51
C GLY A 394 7.02 5.91 18.90
N SER A 395 6.33 4.80 19.16
CA SER A 395 5.77 4.50 20.48
C SER A 395 6.86 4.13 21.49
N ILE A 396 7.97 3.57 21.03
CA ILE A 396 9.10 3.17 21.87
C ILE A 396 10.12 4.32 21.86
N GLY A 397 10.09 5.14 22.92
CA GLY A 397 10.91 6.34 23.06
C GLY A 397 12.20 6.09 23.83
N ASP A 398 12.59 7.08 24.64
CA ASP A 398 13.81 7.02 25.46
C ASP A 398 13.71 6.04 26.64
N SER A 399 12.49 5.60 27.00
CA SER A 399 12.23 4.62 28.06
C SER A 399 11.52 3.38 27.51
N PRO A 400 12.22 2.55 26.70
CA PRO A 400 11.61 1.52 25.88
C PRO A 400 10.85 0.45 26.69
N THR A 401 11.32 0.12 27.89
CA THR A 401 10.64 -0.82 28.78
C THR A 401 9.33 -0.25 29.36
N HIS A 402 9.32 1.03 29.73
CA HIS A 402 8.11 1.66 30.26
C HIS A 402 7.06 1.84 29.17
N ASP A 403 7.49 2.32 27.99
CA ASP A 403 6.61 2.54 26.86
C ASP A 403 5.98 1.24 26.36
N LEU A 404 6.78 0.17 26.19
CA LEU A 404 6.24 -1.13 25.80
C LEU A 404 5.32 -1.73 26.88
N SER A 405 5.64 -1.56 28.17
CA SER A 405 4.74 -2.02 29.25
C SER A 405 3.39 -1.30 29.22
N ARG A 406 3.39 0.01 28.91
CA ARG A 406 2.16 0.81 28.73
C ARG A 406 1.33 0.30 27.56
N LEU A 407 1.95 0.04 26.40
CA LEU A 407 1.28 -0.55 25.23
C LEU A 407 0.68 -1.93 25.53
N VAL A 408 1.47 -2.80 26.16
CA VAL A 408 1.07 -4.18 26.52
C VAL A 408 -0.10 -4.15 27.50
N ARG A 409 -0.10 -3.21 28.46
CA ARG A 409 -1.23 -3.00 29.36
C ARG A 409 -2.49 -2.58 28.62
N ASN A 410 -2.37 -1.61 27.71
CA ASN A 410 -3.51 -1.12 26.91
C ASN A 410 -4.07 -2.20 25.96
N ALA A 411 -3.20 -3.08 25.46
CA ALA A 411 -3.58 -4.22 24.62
C ALA A 411 -4.49 -5.23 25.34
N ALA A 412 -4.34 -5.40 26.66
CA ALA A 412 -5.22 -6.26 27.45
C ALA A 412 -6.68 -5.76 27.41
N TYR A 413 -6.89 -4.45 27.55
CA TYR A 413 -8.22 -3.84 27.44
C TYR A 413 -8.82 -3.99 26.03
N MET A 414 -7.99 -3.88 24.98
CA MET A 414 -8.45 -4.13 23.61
C MET A 414 -8.97 -5.56 23.42
N LEU A 415 -8.39 -6.55 24.10
CA LEU A 415 -8.87 -7.93 24.01
C LEU A 415 -10.30 -8.07 24.58
N LEU A 416 -10.62 -7.39 25.67
CA LEU A 416 -11.98 -7.36 26.23
C LEU A 416 -12.99 -6.73 25.28
N LEU A 417 -12.54 -5.77 24.46
CA LEU A 417 -13.37 -5.12 23.45
C LEU A 417 -13.50 -5.94 22.16
N THR A 418 -12.74 -7.01 21.98
CA THR A 418 -12.64 -7.77 20.73
C THR A 418 -12.88 -9.27 21.00
N PRO A 419 -14.14 -9.68 21.25
CA PRO A 419 -14.45 -11.02 21.77
C PRO A 419 -14.07 -12.19 20.86
N ARG A 420 -13.86 -11.94 19.56
CA ARG A 420 -13.43 -12.96 18.58
C ARG A 420 -11.95 -12.92 18.26
N LEU A 421 -11.17 -12.06 18.92
CA LEU A 421 -9.77 -11.88 18.60
C LEU A 421 -8.98 -13.15 18.94
N ARG A 422 -8.36 -13.74 17.91
CA ARG A 422 -7.49 -14.91 18.02
C ARG A 422 -6.01 -14.53 17.96
N PHE A 423 -5.72 -13.43 17.27
CA PHE A 423 -4.34 -12.96 17.06
C PHE A 423 -4.23 -11.45 17.21
N MET A 424 -3.29 -11.00 18.05
CA MET A 424 -2.86 -9.61 18.13
C MET A 424 -1.35 -9.54 17.96
N MET A 425 -0.87 -8.56 17.20
CA MET A 425 0.54 -8.20 17.12
C MET A 425 0.69 -6.69 17.20
N LEU A 426 1.51 -6.21 18.13
CA LEU A 426 1.92 -4.82 18.25
C LEU A 426 3.43 -4.75 18.08
N TYR A 427 3.95 -3.89 17.22
CA TYR A 427 5.39 -3.76 17.06
C TYR A 427 5.82 -2.33 16.72
N ASP A 428 7.06 -2.00 17.05
CA ASP A 428 7.72 -0.78 16.63
C ASP A 428 9.13 -1.13 16.12
N THR A 429 9.44 -0.64 14.92
CA THR A 429 10.73 -0.81 14.24
C THR A 429 11.44 0.52 14.01
N THR A 430 10.92 1.63 14.53
CA THR A 430 11.25 2.99 14.07
C THR A 430 12.16 3.80 14.99
N SER A 431 12.80 3.19 15.99
CA SER A 431 13.60 3.93 16.97
C SER A 431 14.84 3.14 17.48
N ARG A 432 15.35 3.54 18.66
CA ARG A 432 16.58 3.05 19.34
C ARG A 432 16.55 1.54 19.69
N GLY A 433 15.49 0.83 19.31
CA GLY A 433 15.35 -0.62 19.44
C GLY A 433 14.15 -1.14 18.62
N VAL A 434 14.08 -2.46 18.45
CA VAL A 434 12.92 -3.14 17.84
C VAL A 434 12.19 -3.94 18.91
N GLY A 435 10.90 -3.68 19.07
CA GLY A 435 10.03 -4.39 20.01
C GLY A 435 8.82 -4.97 19.31
N CYS A 436 8.50 -6.22 19.60
CA CYS A 436 7.34 -6.93 19.07
C CYS A 436 6.64 -7.68 20.21
N PHE A 437 5.36 -7.36 20.39
CA PHE A 437 4.43 -8.06 21.26
C PHE A 437 3.46 -8.87 20.40
N THR A 438 3.19 -10.10 20.81
CA THR A 438 2.19 -10.97 20.19
C THR A 438 1.30 -11.61 21.24
N CYS A 439 0.02 -11.70 20.93
CA CYS A 439 -0.96 -12.41 21.73
C CYS A 439 -1.69 -13.41 20.83
N ARG A 440 -1.77 -14.67 21.29
CA ARG A 440 -2.59 -15.71 20.68
C ARG A 440 -3.59 -16.22 21.71
N VAL A 441 -4.86 -16.22 21.32
CA VAL A 441 -5.95 -16.73 22.14
C VAL A 441 -6.35 -18.10 21.59
N ALA A 442 -6.16 -19.13 22.42
CA ALA A 442 -6.67 -20.49 22.21
C ALA A 442 -7.73 -20.79 23.28
N GLU A 443 -8.49 -21.88 23.12
CA GLU A 443 -9.67 -22.20 23.95
C GLU A 443 -9.43 -22.06 25.46
N ASP A 444 -8.31 -22.57 25.97
CA ASP A 444 -7.98 -22.51 27.41
C ASP A 444 -6.67 -21.76 27.73
N THR A 445 -6.00 -21.21 26.71
CA THR A 445 -4.65 -20.65 26.86
C THR A 445 -4.49 -19.33 26.15
N LEU A 446 -3.95 -18.36 26.88
CA LEU A 446 -3.48 -17.08 26.38
C LEU A 446 -1.95 -17.12 26.26
N ALA A 447 -1.43 -17.17 25.03
CA ALA A 447 0.00 -17.16 24.78
C ALA A 447 0.48 -15.75 24.44
N LEU A 448 1.31 -15.18 25.31
CA LEU A 448 1.88 -13.85 25.20
C LEU A 448 3.37 -13.96 24.86
N GLY A 449 3.76 -13.47 23.69
CA GLY A 449 5.13 -13.52 23.19
C GLY A 449 5.76 -12.13 23.07
N PHE A 450 6.98 -11.99 23.57
CA PHE A 450 7.78 -10.76 23.52
C PHE A 450 9.09 -11.03 22.80
N LYS A 451 9.35 -10.26 21.75
CA LYS A 451 10.62 -10.27 21.03
C LYS A 451 11.14 -8.84 20.97
N CYS A 452 12.21 -8.58 21.72
CA CYS A 452 12.79 -7.26 21.84
C CYS A 452 14.29 -7.31 21.57
N SER A 453 14.85 -6.22 21.03
CA SER A 453 16.29 -6.05 20.90
C SER A 453 16.96 -5.63 22.23
N TRP A 454 16.20 -5.57 23.33
CA TRP A 454 16.66 -5.32 24.70
C TRP A 454 16.00 -6.31 25.67
N TYR A 455 16.56 -6.42 26.87
CA TYR A 455 15.93 -7.22 27.93
C TYR A 455 14.63 -6.57 28.38
N PHE A 456 13.52 -7.28 28.21
CA PHE A 456 12.19 -6.78 28.55
C PHE A 456 11.46 -7.79 29.44
N VAL A 457 10.96 -7.30 30.57
CA VAL A 457 10.00 -7.99 31.42
C VAL A 457 8.85 -7.01 31.67
N PRO A 458 7.59 -7.40 31.39
CA PRO A 458 6.43 -6.57 31.69
C PRO A 458 6.39 -6.17 33.17
N ASP A 459 5.99 -4.93 33.45
CA ASP A 459 5.80 -4.47 34.82
C ASP A 459 4.62 -5.17 35.53
N ALA A 460 4.58 -5.07 36.86
CA ALA A 460 3.52 -5.69 37.66
C ALA A 460 2.10 -5.21 37.26
N PRO A 461 1.86 -3.92 36.96
CA PRO A 461 0.56 -3.45 36.43
C PRO A 461 0.14 -4.10 35.10
N ALA A 462 1.07 -4.25 34.15
CA ALA A 462 0.78 -4.91 32.88
C ALA A 462 0.43 -6.39 33.10
N MET A 463 1.21 -7.11 33.92
CA MET A 463 0.93 -8.50 34.27
C MET A 463 -0.43 -8.66 34.97
N ALA A 464 -0.78 -7.75 35.89
CA ALA A 464 -2.08 -7.77 36.56
C ALA A 464 -3.24 -7.58 35.57
N SER A 465 -3.12 -6.62 34.65
CA SER A 465 -4.17 -6.34 33.64
C SER A 465 -4.45 -7.54 32.74
N TRP A 466 -3.42 -8.31 32.36
CA TRP A 466 -3.60 -9.53 31.57
C TRP A 466 -4.19 -10.68 32.37
N ARG A 467 -3.90 -10.79 33.68
CA ARG A 467 -4.56 -11.78 34.57
C ARG A 467 -6.03 -11.47 34.72
N ASP A 468 -6.38 -10.20 34.97
CA ASP A 468 -7.77 -9.77 35.10
C ASP A 468 -8.54 -10.00 33.79
N THR A 469 -7.90 -9.73 32.66
CA THR A 469 -8.46 -9.99 31.32
C THR A 469 -8.69 -11.49 31.08
N ALA A 470 -7.73 -12.35 31.44
CA ALA A 470 -7.89 -13.79 31.30
C ALA A 470 -9.05 -14.32 32.16
N VAL A 471 -9.17 -13.84 33.41
CA VAL A 471 -10.29 -14.18 34.30
C VAL A 471 -11.63 -13.74 33.70
N ALA A 472 -11.71 -12.51 33.17
CA ALA A 472 -12.92 -12.00 32.53
C ALA A 472 -13.34 -12.79 31.28
N LEU A 473 -12.37 -13.37 30.57
CA LEU A 473 -12.60 -14.22 29.38
C LEU A 473 -12.76 -15.71 29.72
N GLY A 474 -12.64 -16.10 31.00
CA GLY A 474 -12.72 -17.50 31.43
C GLY A 474 -11.50 -18.35 31.07
N ILE A 475 -10.36 -17.74 30.73
CA ILE A 475 -9.13 -18.42 30.32
C ILE A 475 -8.32 -18.81 31.57
N GLN A 476 -7.92 -20.08 31.65
CA GLN A 476 -7.25 -20.63 32.84
C GLN A 476 -5.72 -20.47 32.80
N ASN A 477 -5.13 -20.50 31.61
CA ASN A 477 -3.67 -20.52 31.45
C ASN A 477 -3.17 -19.28 30.72
N ILE A 478 -2.13 -18.65 31.29
CA ILE A 478 -1.38 -17.58 30.62
C ILE A 478 0.07 -18.04 30.48
N ALA A 479 0.52 -18.21 29.24
CA ALA A 479 1.90 -18.53 28.91
C ALA A 479 2.64 -17.25 28.52
N TRP A 480 3.76 -16.98 29.18
CA TRP A 480 4.65 -15.86 28.87
C TRP A 480 5.92 -16.40 28.22
N ASP A 481 6.18 -15.98 26.99
CA ASP A 481 7.41 -16.26 26.26
C ASP A 481 8.13 -14.94 26.01
N ALA A 482 9.30 -14.75 26.62
CA ALA A 482 10.11 -13.55 26.44
C ALA A 482 11.51 -13.95 25.97
N GLY A 483 11.87 -13.52 24.77
CA GLY A 483 13.17 -13.76 24.18
C GLY A 483 13.89 -12.47 23.82
N ILE A 484 15.17 -12.38 24.17
CA ILE A 484 16.09 -11.45 23.49
C ILE A 484 16.38 -12.06 22.13
N ALA A 485 16.16 -11.30 21.07
CA ALA A 485 16.46 -11.76 19.72
C ALA A 485 17.22 -10.69 18.94
N ASP A 486 18.03 -11.13 17.99
CA ASP A 486 18.67 -10.23 17.04
C ASP A 486 17.60 -9.46 16.25
N ILE A 487 17.86 -8.19 15.94
CA ILE A 487 16.98 -7.30 15.19
C ILE A 487 16.57 -7.95 13.86
N SER A 488 17.52 -8.58 13.17
CA SER A 488 17.29 -9.28 11.90
C SER A 488 16.22 -10.36 12.05
N TYR A 489 16.33 -11.18 13.09
CA TYR A 489 15.37 -12.23 13.40
C TYR A 489 13.98 -11.67 13.78
N ILE A 490 13.93 -10.55 14.51
CA ILE A 490 12.65 -9.91 14.87
C ILE A 490 11.95 -9.38 13.61
N ILE A 491 12.70 -8.74 12.69
CA ILE A 491 12.17 -8.23 11.43
C ILE A 491 11.70 -9.38 10.54
N GLU A 492 12.48 -10.46 10.42
CA GLU A 492 12.07 -11.66 9.69
C GLU A 492 10.81 -12.29 10.28
N TYR A 493 10.70 -12.35 11.61
CA TYR A 493 9.51 -12.83 12.29
C TYR A 493 8.27 -11.96 11.96
N ILE A 494 8.40 -10.64 12.07
CA ILE A 494 7.31 -9.70 11.75
C ILE A 494 6.89 -9.89 10.28
N ASN A 495 7.84 -9.91 9.35
CA ASN A 495 7.57 -10.08 7.93
C ASN A 495 6.92 -11.45 7.64
N GLY A 496 7.41 -12.52 8.26
CA GLY A 496 6.85 -13.86 8.12
C GLY A 496 5.39 -13.95 8.60
N VAL A 497 5.06 -13.26 9.69
CA VAL A 497 3.67 -13.18 10.19
C VAL A 497 2.79 -12.34 9.27
N ARG A 498 3.27 -11.17 8.80
CA ARG A 498 2.53 -10.32 7.86
C ARG A 498 2.23 -11.02 6.52
N ILE A 499 3.15 -11.84 6.04
CA ILE A 499 3.01 -12.57 4.76
C ILE A 499 2.10 -13.80 4.91
N LYS A 500 2.08 -14.46 6.07
CA LYS A 500 1.25 -15.67 6.29
C LYS A 500 -0.20 -15.37 6.64
N THR A 501 -0.51 -14.22 7.22
CA THR A 501 -1.90 -13.85 7.58
C THR A 501 -2.88 -13.72 6.41
N PRO A 502 -2.49 -13.28 5.19
CA PRO A 502 -3.40 -13.38 4.04
C PRO A 502 -3.67 -14.83 3.61
N ASN A 503 -2.73 -15.76 3.82
CA ASN A 503 -2.87 -17.17 3.42
C ASN A 503 -3.55 -18.05 4.49
N LEU A 504 -3.50 -17.67 5.76
CA LEU A 504 -4.15 -18.41 6.87
C LEU A 504 -5.68 -18.32 6.87
N MET A 505 -6.28 -17.49 6.00
CA MET A 505 -7.73 -17.41 5.78
C MET A 505 -8.22 -18.30 4.62
N GLY A 506 -7.32 -19.00 3.92
CA GLY A 506 -7.65 -19.95 2.87
C GLY A 506 -7.48 -21.39 3.35
N GLY A 507 -8.56 -21.97 3.86
CA GLY A 507 -8.85 -23.42 3.78
C GLY A 507 -7.87 -24.40 4.43
N ASN A 508 -8.39 -25.13 5.42
CA ASN A 508 -7.89 -26.42 5.89
C ASN A 508 -7.16 -27.23 4.81
N GLU A 509 -5.92 -27.63 5.10
CA GLU A 509 -5.41 -28.91 4.63
C GLU A 509 -6.29 -30.01 5.25
N SER A 510 -7.06 -30.69 4.41
CA SER A 510 -7.65 -32.00 4.66
C SER A 510 -7.50 -32.83 3.41
#